data_AF-A0A8X6TBZ9-F1
#
_entry.id   AF-A0A8X6TBZ9-F1
#
_cell.length_a   1.000
_cell.length_b   1.000
_cell.length_c   1.000
_cell.angle_alpha   90.00
_cell.angle_beta   90.00
_cell.angle_gamma   90.00
#
_symmetry.space_group_name_H-M   'P 1'
#
loop_
_entity.id
_entity.type
_entity.pdbx_description
1 polymer ?
#
loop_
_entity_poly.entity_id
_entity_poly.type
_entity_poly.pdbx_seq_one_letter_code
_entity_poly.pdbx_strand_id
1 'polypeptide(L)' 'VYHFSPALYEYVTKDLKKYMILVLNKVDLVSAPLVLAWKEYFKKHFPMLKVMCFASYAGMIVKEGKRG' A
#
# COMPACT_ATOMS: atom_id res chain seq x y z
N VAL A 1 14.17 -0.95 -7.40
CA VAL A 1 13.43 -0.02 -8.29
C VAL A 1 12.30 0.59 -7.48
N TYR A 2 12.11 1.92 -7.55
CA TYR A 2 11.03 2.61 -6.85
C TYR A 2 9.77 2.60 -7.72
N HIS A 3 8.75 1.84 -7.33
CA HIS A 3 7.55 1.58 -8.13
C HIS A 3 6.41 2.58 -7.86
N PHE A 4 6.75 3.87 -7.75
CA PHE A 4 5.77 4.95 -7.66
C PHE A 4 6.25 6.12 -8.51
N SER A 5 5.41 6.61 -9.42
CA SER A 5 5.72 7.73 -10.31
C SER A 5 5.04 9.01 -9.81
N PRO A 6 5.80 9.99 -9.27
CA PRO A 6 5.24 11.29 -8.90
C PRO A 6 4.62 12.02 -10.10
N ALA A 7 5.22 11.91 -11.28
CA ALA A 7 4.69 12.52 -12.51
C ALA A 7 3.28 12.01 -12.85
N LEU A 8 3.03 10.71 -12.64
CA LEU A 8 1.70 10.14 -12.84
C LEU A 8 0.68 10.68 -11.82
N TYR A 9 1.07 10.82 -10.55
CA TYR A 9 0.22 11.44 -9.54
C TYR A 9 -0.14 12.88 -9.92
N GLU A 10 0.84 13.67 -10.37
CA GLU A 10 0.59 15.04 -10.81
C GLU A 10 -0.39 15.08 -11.97
N TYR A 11 -0.19 14.24 -12.99
CA TYR A 11 -1.08 14.19 -14.15
C TYR A 11 -2.53 13.82 -13.76
N VAL A 12 -2.69 12.77 -12.94
CA VAL A 12 -4.02 12.30 -12.51
C VAL A 12 -4.74 13.36 -11.67
N THR A 13 -4.02 14.07 -10.81
CA THR A 13 -4.62 15.01 -9.86
C THR A 13 -4.77 16.43 -10.43
N LYS A 14 -3.78 16.92 -11.18
CA LYS A 14 -3.73 18.29 -11.71
C LYS A 14 -4.40 18.40 -13.08
N ASP A 15 -4.16 17.47 -14.00
CA ASP A 15 -4.70 17.54 -15.35
C ASP A 15 -6.06 16.84 -15.46
N LEU A 16 -6.12 15.58 -15.02
CA LEU A 16 -7.35 14.78 -15.11
C LEU A 16 -8.38 15.11 -14.02
N LYS A 17 -7.95 15.79 -12.93
CA LYS A 17 -8.78 16.11 -11.76
C LYS A 17 -9.46 14.88 -11.14
N LYS A 18 -8.76 13.74 -11.11
CA LYS A 18 -9.25 12.47 -10.55
C LYS A 18 -8.52 12.12 -9.25
N TYR A 19 -9.18 11.32 -8.44
CA TYR A 19 -8.57 10.71 -7.25
C TYR A 19 -7.73 9.50 -7.65
N MET A 20 -6.64 9.28 -6.91
CA MET A 20 -5.75 8.13 -7.09
C MET A 20 -5.70 7.30 -5.80
N ILE A 21 -5.69 5.99 -5.97
CA ILE A 21 -5.52 5.03 -4.87
C ILE A 21 -4.20 4.30 -5.09
N LEU A 22 -3.32 4.34 -4.09
CA LEU A 22 -2.11 3.53 -4.02
C LEU A 22 -2.37 2.30 -3.17
N VAL A 23 -2.20 1.11 -3.74
CA VAL A 23 -2.25 -0.16 -3.01
C VAL A 23 -0.83 -0.60 -2.67
N LEU A 24 -0.47 -0.53 -1.39
CA LEU A 24 0.74 -1.14 -0.86
C LEU A 24 0.50 -2.64 -0.73
N ASN A 25 1.05 -3.42 -1.66
CA ASN A 25 0.94 -4.88 -1.68
C ASN A 25 2.05 -5.54 -0.84
N LYS A 26 1.81 -6.79 -0.40
CA LYS A 26 2.74 -7.63 0.35
C LYS A 26 3.15 -7.04 1.71
N VAL A 27 2.24 -6.30 2.35
CA VAL A 27 2.52 -5.69 3.67
C VAL A 27 2.74 -6.73 4.77
N ASP A 28 2.38 -7.99 4.53
CA ASP A 28 2.61 -9.15 5.39
C ASP A 28 4.10 -9.54 5.48
N LEU A 29 4.93 -9.15 4.51
CA LEU A 29 6.37 -9.48 4.51
C LEU A 29 7.22 -8.50 5.32
N VAL A 30 6.62 -7.45 5.87
CA VAL A 30 7.32 -6.36 6.55
C VAL A 30 6.66 -6.05 7.90
N SER A 31 7.41 -5.41 8.80
CA SER A 31 6.90 -5.07 10.12
C SER A 31 5.82 -3.99 10.07
N ALA A 32 4.84 -4.06 10.99
CA ALA A 32 3.77 -3.07 11.08
C ALA A 32 4.25 -1.62 11.22
N PRO A 33 5.30 -1.29 11.99
CA PRO A 33 5.84 0.07 12.04
C PRO A 33 6.35 0.57 10.68
N LEU A 34 6.95 -0.32 9.89
CA LEU A 34 7.44 0.05 8.56
C LEU A 34 6.29 0.34 7.59
N VAL A 35 5.21 -0.48 7.63
CA VAL A 35 3.99 -0.23 6.86
C VAL A 35 3.39 1.13 7.23
N LEU A 36 3.34 1.46 8.52
CA LEU A 36 2.83 2.75 8.99
C LEU A 36 3.70 3.91 8.51
N ALA A 37 5.02 3.79 8.59
CA ALA A 37 5.95 4.82 8.13
C ALA A 37 5.76 5.12 6.63
N TRP A 38 5.57 4.09 5.80
CA TRP A 38 5.24 4.28 4.39
C TRP A 38 3.91 5.00 4.17
N LYS A 39 2.86 4.63 4.92
CA LYS A 39 1.57 5.33 4.84
C LYS A 39 1.71 6.81 5.17
N GLU A 40 2.43 7.15 6.23
CA GLU A 40 2.62 8.54 6.65
C GLU A 40 3.51 9.31 5.66
N TYR A 41 4.54 8.67 5.10
CA TYR A 41 5.35 9.25 4.03
C TYR A 41 4.48 9.66 2.83
N PHE A 42 3.65 8.75 2.32
CA PHE A 42 2.80 9.03 1.16
C PHE A 42 1.72 10.07 1.45
N LYS A 43 1.08 10.02 2.62
CA LYS A 43 0.10 11.04 3.03
C LYS A 43 0.71 12.44 3.10
N LYS A 44 1.94 12.57 3.62
CA LYS A 44 2.62 13.85 3.76
C LYS A 44 3.02 14.45 2.40
N HIS A 45 3.51 13.63 1.48
CA HIS A 45 4.02 14.12 0.18
C HIS A 45 2.94 14.18 -0.91
N PHE A 46 1.88 13.39 -0.80
CA PHE A 46 0.83 13.27 -1.82
C PHE A 46 -0.57 13.32 -1.17
N PRO A 47 -1.05 14.50 -0.74
CA PRO A 47 -2.28 14.62 0.06
C PRO A 47 -3.56 14.11 -0.61
N MET A 48 -3.61 14.11 -1.96
CA MET A 48 -4.77 13.61 -2.72
C MET A 48 -4.71 12.09 -2.98
N LEU A 49 -3.63 11.44 -2.56
CA LEU A 49 -3.43 10.01 -2.73
C LEU A 49 -4.03 9.25 -1.55
N LYS A 50 -4.97 8.34 -1.83
CA LYS A 50 -5.46 7.40 -0.82
C LYS A 50 -4.55 6.17 -0.78
N VAL A 51 -3.99 5.86 0.38
CA VAL A 51 -3.10 4.71 0.55
C VAL A 51 -3.85 3.56 1.23
N MET A 52 -3.92 2.42 0.56
CA MET A 52 -4.51 1.18 1.09
C MET A 52 -3.44 0.10 1.22
N CYS A 53 -3.50 -0.66 2.31
CA CYS A 53 -2.62 -1.80 2.53
C CYS A 53 -3.33 -3.08 2.11
N PHE A 54 -2.62 -3.94 1.38
CA PHE A 54 -3.13 -5.22 0.93
C PHE A 54 -2.08 -6.31 1.18
N ALA A 55 -2.54 -7.42 1.73
CA ALA A 55 -1.76 -8.63 1.95
C ALA A 55 -2.58 -9.81 1.43
N SER A 56 -1.98 -10.60 0.53
CA SER A 56 -2.66 -11.76 -0.06
C SER A 56 -2.90 -12.87 0.96
N TYR A 57 -2.12 -12.93 2.04
CA TYR A 57 -2.11 -14.03 3.02
C TYR A 57 -2.63 -13.62 4.40
N ALA A 58 -3.42 -12.56 4.50
CA ALA A 58 -3.87 -11.97 5.77
C ALA A 58 -4.83 -12.85 6.62
N GLY A 59 -5.04 -14.12 6.27
CA GLY A 59 -6.04 -14.99 6.89
C GLY A 59 -5.74 -16.49 6.94
N MET A 60 -4.53 -16.93 6.57
CA MET A 60 -4.16 -18.33 6.78
C MET A 60 -3.67 -18.52 8.21
N ILE A 61 -4.60 -18.81 9.12
CA ILE A 61 -4.25 -19.57 10.33
C ILE A 61 -3.85 -20.95 9.82
N VAL A 62 -2.56 -21.27 9.87
CA VAL A 62 -2.11 -22.65 9.71
C VAL A 62 -2.71 -23.42 10.89
N LYS A 63 -3.86 -24.08 10.67
CA LYS A 63 -4.32 -25.10 11.61
C LYS A 63 -3.22 -26.15 11.61
N GLU A 64 -2.53 -26.32 12.76
CA GLU A 64 -1.62 -27.44 12.96
C GLU A 64 -2.33 -28.72 12.50
N GLY A 65 -1.80 -29.32 11.43
CA GLY A 65 -2.40 -30.50 10.83
C GLY A 65 -2.47 -31.61 11.87
N LYS A 66 -3.67 -32.13 12.14
CA LYS A 66 -3.81 -33.45 12.74
C LYS A 66 -3.14 -34.43 11.77
N ARG A 67 -1.98 -34.96 12.19
CA ARG A 67 -1.34 -36.12 11.56
C ARG A 67 -2.36 -37.26 11.59
N GLY A 68 -2.88 -37.59 10.41
CA GLY A 68 -3.56 -38.86 10.17
C GLY A 68 -2.54 -39.98 10.04
#